data_AF-A0A8T2M830-F1
#
_entry.id   AF-A0A8T2M830-F1
#
_cell.length_a   1.000
_cell.length_b   1.000
_cell.length_c   1.000
_cell.angle_alpha   90.00
_cell.angle_beta   90.00
_cell.angle_gamma   90.00
#
_symmetry.space_group_name_H-M   'P 1'
#
loop_
_entity.id
_entity.type
_entity.pdbx_description
1 polymer ?
#
loop_
_entity_poly.entity_id
_entity_poly.type
_entity_poly.pdbx_seq_one_letter_code
_entity_poly.pdbx_strand_id
1 'polypeptide(L)'
;MASLAEELAQTDADLLTAKLLSQWDWRALEAPQQASLRFLTTSYSPESSPYSSRSSPEPQGVDGELVFADFPYDSPQGRREQGGQRKANKPKMSSRRRMKASEREKLRMRSLAEALHQLRDYLPPVYSRKGQPLTKIQTLKYTIEYIKELSDILSQD
;
A
#
# COMPACT_ATOMS: atom_id res chain seq x y z
N MET A 1 -20.02 31.52 22.00
CA MET A 1 -19.13 30.83 22.96
C MET A 1 -18.64 29.46 22.48
N ALA A 2 -19.32 28.75 21.56
CA ALA A 2 -18.87 27.43 21.06
C ALA A 2 -17.74 27.48 19.99
N SER A 3 -17.63 28.58 19.24
CA SER A 3 -16.68 28.69 18.11
C SER A 3 -15.19 28.75 18.50
N LEU A 4 -14.86 29.18 19.72
CA LEU A 4 -13.46 29.30 20.17
C LEU A 4 -12.90 27.96 20.65
N ALA A 5 -13.75 27.08 21.19
CA ALA A 5 -13.33 25.75 21.65
C ALA A 5 -12.99 24.82 20.46
N GLU A 6 -13.67 25.00 19.33
CA GLU A 6 -13.45 24.23 18.11
C GLU A 6 -12.18 24.69 17.35
N GLU A 7 -11.87 25.98 17.43
CA GLU A 7 -10.63 26.57 16.87
C GLU A 7 -9.39 26.13 17.67
N LEU A 8 -9.47 26.13 19.00
CA LEU A 8 -8.38 25.63 19.87
C LEU A 8 -8.11 24.13 19.64
N ALA A 9 -9.15 23.32 19.46
CA ALA A 9 -8.99 21.88 19.17
C ALA A 9 -8.36 21.62 17.79
N GLN A 10 -8.66 22.47 16.79
CA GLN A 10 -8.06 22.39 15.47
C GLN A 10 -6.57 22.78 15.51
N THR A 11 -6.22 23.83 16.26
CA THR A 11 -4.81 24.24 16.43
C THR A 11 -3.96 23.18 17.14
N ASP A 12 -4.54 22.43 18.08
CA ASP A 12 -3.85 21.32 18.75
C ASP A 12 -3.63 20.13 17.81
N ALA A 13 -4.63 19.79 16.97
CA ALA A 13 -4.48 18.75 15.94
C ALA A 13 -3.42 19.10 14.89
N ASP A 14 -3.37 20.37 14.46
CA ASP A 14 -2.37 20.86 13.52
C ASP A 14 -0.97 20.89 14.15
N LEU A 15 -0.86 21.26 15.43
CA LEU A 15 0.41 21.22 16.17
C LEU A 15 0.92 19.79 16.36
N LEU A 16 0.03 18.85 16.72
CA LEU A 16 0.36 17.43 16.82
C LEU A 16 0.79 16.87 15.47
N THR A 17 0.11 17.26 14.39
CA THR A 17 0.47 16.87 13.02
C THR A 17 1.85 17.43 12.64
N ALA A 18 2.11 18.71 12.91
CA ALA A 18 3.41 19.34 12.67
C ALA A 18 4.53 18.68 13.49
N LYS A 19 4.26 18.34 14.76
CA LYS A 19 5.20 17.63 15.63
C LYS A 19 5.47 16.21 15.14
N LEU A 20 4.43 15.49 14.70
CA LEU A 20 4.54 14.14 14.16
C LEU A 20 5.35 14.15 12.86
N LEU A 21 5.10 15.11 11.96
CA LEU A 21 5.85 15.28 10.71
C LEU A 21 7.30 15.70 10.96
N SER A 22 7.56 16.52 11.99
CA SER A 22 8.91 16.93 12.39
C SER A 22 9.70 15.78 13.01
N GLN A 23 9.02 14.87 13.71
CA GLN A 23 9.60 13.65 14.27
C GLN A 23 9.72 12.54 13.20
N TRP A 24 9.00 12.65 12.09
CA TRP A 24 8.99 11.65 11.03
C TRP A 24 10.31 11.65 10.28
N ASP A 25 11.24 10.81 10.75
CA ASP A 25 12.55 10.67 10.13
C ASP A 25 12.48 9.76 8.89
N TRP A 26 12.21 10.34 7.73
CA TRP A 26 12.29 9.64 6.45
C TRP A 26 13.72 9.20 6.09
N ARG A 27 14.76 9.71 6.77
CA ARG A 27 16.16 9.29 6.59
C ARG A 27 16.49 7.98 7.30
N ALA A 28 15.64 7.49 8.22
CA ALA A 28 15.80 6.18 8.83
C ALA A 28 15.74 5.00 7.82
N LEU A 29 15.22 5.24 6.62
CA LEU A 29 15.22 4.28 5.50
C LEU A 29 16.58 4.19 4.79
N GLU A 30 17.50 5.11 5.08
CA GLU A 30 18.87 5.12 4.55
C GLU A 30 19.82 4.34 5.46
N ALA A 31 19.40 3.20 6.00
CA ALA A 31 20.35 2.22 6.50
C ALA A 31 20.98 1.52 5.28
N PRO A 32 22.29 1.67 5.04
CA PRO A 32 22.95 0.93 3.97
C PRO A 32 22.73 -0.57 4.19
N GLN A 33 22.34 -1.25 3.12
CA GLN A 33 22.26 -2.71 3.04
C GLN A 33 23.66 -3.29 3.28
N GLN A 34 24.07 -3.39 4.55
CA GLN A 34 25.26 -4.09 5.08
C GLN A 34 25.40 -3.87 6.61
N ALA A 35 24.36 -4.19 7.37
CA ALA A 35 24.46 -4.47 8.80
C ALA A 35 23.45 -5.58 9.15
N SER A 36 23.81 -6.83 8.87
CA SER A 36 24.36 -7.74 9.88
C SER A 36 23.34 -8.10 10.98
N LEU A 37 22.55 -9.15 10.70
CA LEU A 37 22.27 -10.28 11.60
C LEU A 37 22.47 -10.05 13.12
N ARG A 38 21.64 -9.27 13.82
CA ARG A 38 21.66 -9.26 15.30
C ARG A 38 20.41 -8.81 16.06
N PHE A 39 19.22 -8.73 15.46
CA PHE A 39 18.03 -8.29 16.20
C PHE A 39 16.84 -9.25 16.16
N LEU A 40 17.09 -10.55 16.17
CA LEU A 40 16.05 -11.54 16.49
C LEU A 40 16.60 -12.57 17.48
N THR A 41 16.91 -12.11 18.70
CA THR A 41 16.98 -12.99 19.86
C THR A 41 15.97 -12.50 20.89
N THR A 42 14.85 -13.21 20.98
CA THR A 42 14.18 -13.66 22.22
C THR A 42 12.68 -13.79 21.99
N SER A 43 12.25 -14.99 21.63
CA SER A 43 11.04 -15.59 22.20
C SER A 43 11.10 -17.11 22.04
N TYR A 44 11.34 -17.80 23.15
CA TYR A 44 11.19 -19.25 23.34
C TYR A 44 9.73 -19.68 23.01
N SER A 45 9.48 -20.65 22.12
CA SER A 45 9.28 -22.12 22.35
C SER A 45 7.92 -22.53 21.70
N PRO A 46 7.58 -23.78 21.28
CA PRO A 46 8.19 -25.09 21.58
C PRO A 46 8.42 -26.03 20.36
N GLU A 47 9.05 -27.18 20.64
CA GLU A 47 9.20 -28.37 19.79
C GLU A 47 7.93 -28.79 19.03
N SER A 48 8.08 -29.13 17.75
CA SER A 48 7.36 -30.27 17.15
C SER A 48 8.14 -30.88 15.97
N SER A 49 8.62 -32.09 16.20
CA SER A 49 9.03 -33.20 15.30
C SER A 49 9.03 -33.04 13.76
N PRO A 50 10.05 -33.58 13.05
CA PRO A 50 10.08 -33.67 11.60
C PRO A 50 9.62 -35.06 11.11
N TYR A 51 8.32 -35.22 10.83
CA TYR A 51 7.85 -36.15 9.78
C TYR A 51 6.38 -35.89 9.50
N SER A 52 6.08 -35.35 8.32
CA SER A 52 4.86 -35.71 7.60
C SER A 52 4.98 -35.27 6.16
N SER A 53 5.19 -36.29 5.33
CA SER A 53 5.12 -36.29 3.88
C SER A 53 3.92 -35.49 3.39
N ARG A 54 4.21 -34.54 2.51
CA ARG A 54 3.21 -33.76 1.78
C ARG A 54 2.56 -34.67 0.73
N SER A 55 1.51 -35.40 1.11
CA SER A 55 0.69 -36.14 0.15
C SER A 55 -0.30 -35.20 -0.53
N SER A 56 0.04 -34.84 -1.77
CA SER A 56 -0.85 -34.23 -2.76
C SER A 56 -1.77 -35.31 -3.31
N PRO A 57 -3.11 -35.14 -3.37
CA PRO A 57 -3.92 -36.05 -4.17
C PRO A 57 -3.85 -35.62 -5.64
N GLU A 58 -3.01 -36.31 -6.41
CA GLU A 58 -3.29 -36.56 -7.83
C GLU A 58 -4.45 -37.56 -7.94
N PRO A 59 -5.45 -37.33 -8.81
CA PRO A 59 -6.26 -38.42 -9.32
C PRO A 59 -5.65 -38.92 -10.65
N GLN A 60 -4.89 -40.01 -10.58
CA GLN A 60 -4.64 -40.85 -11.77
C GLN A 60 -5.80 -41.84 -11.92
N GLY A 61 -6.28 -41.96 -13.16
CA GLY A 61 -7.59 -42.53 -13.51
C GLY A 61 -7.64 -44.01 -13.83
N VAL A 62 -8.85 -44.43 -14.20
CA VAL A 62 -9.38 -45.43 -15.16
C VAL A 62 -10.84 -45.66 -14.69
N ASP A 63 -11.91 -45.77 -15.45
CA ASP A 63 -12.17 -46.14 -16.83
C ASP A 63 -13.63 -45.68 -17.11
N GLY A 64 -14.00 -45.32 -18.34
CA GLY A 64 -15.41 -45.20 -18.75
C GLY A 64 -15.89 -43.82 -19.19
N GLU A 65 -16.01 -43.70 -20.52
CA GLU A 65 -17.08 -43.00 -21.25
C GLU A 65 -17.12 -41.46 -21.27
N LEU A 66 -16.79 -40.94 -22.45
CA LEU A 66 -16.96 -39.56 -22.89
C LEU A 66 -18.43 -39.13 -22.80
N VAL A 67 -18.76 -38.23 -21.87
CA VAL A 67 -19.97 -37.41 -21.98
C VAL A 67 -19.59 -35.96 -21.77
N PHE A 68 -19.48 -35.25 -22.89
CA PHE A 68 -19.44 -33.79 -22.99
C PHE A 68 -20.69 -33.22 -22.31
N ALA A 69 -20.55 -32.71 -21.09
CA ALA A 69 -21.60 -32.01 -20.39
C ALA A 69 -21.29 -30.51 -20.37
N ASP A 70 -21.96 -29.83 -21.30
CA ASP A 70 -22.48 -28.47 -21.23
C ASP A 70 -22.27 -27.76 -19.88
N PHE A 71 -21.61 -26.59 -19.87
CA PHE A 71 -21.47 -25.74 -18.68
C PHE A 71 -22.69 -24.80 -18.57
N PRO A 72 -23.62 -24.98 -17.60
CA PRO A 72 -24.56 -23.93 -17.26
C PRO A 72 -23.91 -23.03 -16.20
N TYR A 73 -23.86 -21.73 -16.49
CA TYR A 73 -23.56 -20.68 -15.53
C TYR A 73 -24.62 -20.72 -14.42
N ASP A 74 -24.34 -21.43 -13.32
CA ASP A 74 -25.26 -21.55 -12.19
C ASP A 74 -25.10 -20.36 -11.24
N SER A 75 -26.23 -19.75 -10.94
CA SER A 75 -26.39 -18.62 -10.03
C SER A 75 -26.31 -19.13 -8.58
N PRO A 76 -25.66 -18.42 -7.63
CA PRO A 76 -25.58 -18.94 -6.26
C PRO A 76 -26.88 -18.62 -5.51
N GLN A 77 -27.83 -19.56 -5.54
CA GLN A 77 -28.94 -19.63 -4.58
C GLN A 77 -28.69 -20.78 -3.59
N GLY A 78 -27.83 -20.52 -2.61
CA GLY A 78 -27.58 -21.42 -1.48
C GLY A 78 -28.07 -20.82 -0.17
N ARG A 79 -29.31 -21.12 0.22
CA ARG A 79 -29.87 -20.86 1.55
C ARG A 79 -29.25 -21.85 2.56
N ARG A 80 -28.51 -21.35 3.56
CA ARG A 80 -28.35 -22.01 4.86
C ARG A 80 -28.60 -20.98 5.95
N GLU A 81 -29.73 -21.15 6.64
CA GLU A 81 -30.10 -20.42 7.84
C GLU A 81 -29.38 -21.06 9.04
N GLN A 82 -28.69 -20.25 9.85
CA GLN A 82 -28.55 -20.46 11.29
C GLN A 82 -27.87 -19.26 11.96
N GLY A 83 -28.47 -18.81 13.07
CA GLY A 83 -27.75 -18.12 14.15
C GLY A 83 -27.74 -16.59 14.07
N GLY A 84 -28.65 -15.96 14.83
CA GLY A 84 -28.82 -14.52 14.86
C GLY A 84 -27.67 -13.75 15.50
N GLN A 85 -27.48 -12.53 15.01
CA GLN A 85 -27.20 -11.34 15.80
C GLN A 85 -27.59 -10.14 14.94
N ARG A 86 -28.71 -9.49 15.28
CA ARG A 86 -29.11 -8.18 14.75
C ARG A 86 -28.06 -7.14 15.16
N LYS A 87 -26.91 -7.14 14.50
CA LYS A 87 -25.87 -6.11 14.64
C LYS A 87 -26.28 -4.93 13.77
N ALA A 88 -26.84 -3.92 14.43
CA ALA A 88 -27.01 -2.54 14.01
C ALA A 88 -26.91 -2.28 12.49
N ASN A 89 -28.05 -1.92 11.89
CA ASN A 89 -28.15 -1.34 10.55
C ASN A 89 -27.33 -0.04 10.45
N LYS A 90 -26.01 -0.16 10.35
CA LYS A 90 -25.17 0.88 9.76
C LYS A 90 -25.42 0.82 8.26
N PRO A 91 -25.72 1.94 7.58
CA PRO A 91 -25.91 1.96 6.14
C PRO A 91 -24.57 1.61 5.46
N LYS A 92 -24.32 0.32 5.25
CA LYS A 92 -23.21 -0.15 4.43
C LYS A 92 -23.48 0.31 3.00
N MET A 93 -22.62 1.20 2.51
CA MET A 93 -22.62 1.67 1.13
C MET A 93 -22.76 0.49 0.15
N SER A 94 -23.69 0.63 -0.81
CA SER A 94 -23.98 -0.41 -1.79
C SER A 94 -22.75 -0.76 -2.62
N SER A 95 -22.68 -2.01 -3.13
CA SER A 95 -21.53 -2.46 -3.92
C SER A 95 -21.23 -1.54 -5.11
N ARG A 96 -22.28 -1.07 -5.80
CA ARG A 96 -22.18 -0.11 -6.91
C ARG A 96 -21.53 1.22 -6.51
N ARG A 97 -21.84 1.74 -5.31
CA ARG A 97 -21.21 2.96 -4.78
C ARG A 97 -19.73 2.75 -4.48
N ARG A 98 -19.36 1.60 -3.93
CA ARG A 98 -17.95 1.24 -3.70
C ARG A 98 -17.18 1.18 -5.02
N MET A 99 -17.73 0.52 -6.04
CA MET A 99 -17.09 0.42 -7.37
C MET A 99 -16.82 1.80 -7.98
N LYS A 100 -17.82 2.70 -8.00
CA LYS A 100 -17.64 4.08 -8.50
C LYS A 100 -16.56 4.83 -7.72
N ALA A 101 -16.50 4.65 -6.39
CA ALA A 101 -15.47 5.27 -5.57
C ALA A 101 -14.07 4.71 -5.88
N SER A 102 -13.93 3.39 -6.04
CA SER A 102 -12.67 2.74 -6.41
C SER A 102 -12.17 3.17 -7.79
N GLU A 103 -13.08 3.30 -8.76
CA GLU A 103 -12.73 3.80 -10.09
C GLU A 103 -12.22 5.24 -10.04
N ARG A 104 -12.90 6.11 -9.27
CA ARG A 104 -12.45 7.48 -9.04
C ARG A 104 -11.06 7.53 -8.42
N GLU A 105 -10.79 6.70 -7.40
CA GLU A 105 -9.46 6.65 -6.78
C GLU A 105 -8.40 6.12 -7.73
N LYS A 106 -8.76 5.16 -8.60
CA LYS A 106 -7.86 4.68 -9.66
C LYS A 106 -7.45 5.81 -10.59
N LEU A 107 -8.39 6.64 -11.05
CA LEU A 107 -8.09 7.81 -11.90
C LEU A 107 -7.24 8.84 -11.16
N ARG A 108 -7.55 9.10 -9.88
CA ARG A 108 -6.73 9.97 -9.03
C ARG A 108 -5.28 9.46 -8.94
N MET A 109 -5.08 8.17 -8.68
CA MET A 109 -3.75 7.56 -8.61
C MET A 109 -3.01 7.59 -9.95
N ARG A 110 -3.70 7.44 -11.08
CA ARG A 110 -3.10 7.58 -12.43
C ARG A 110 -2.56 8.99 -12.65
N SER A 111 -3.37 10.02 -12.37
CA SER A 111 -2.95 11.42 -12.49
C SER A 111 -1.74 11.74 -11.60
N LEU A 112 -1.69 11.21 -10.38
CA LEU A 112 -0.53 11.37 -9.51
C LEU A 112 0.73 10.67 -10.06
N ALA A 113 0.58 9.49 -10.66
CA ALA A 113 1.70 8.79 -11.29
C ALA A 113 2.23 9.58 -12.50
N GLU A 114 1.34 10.12 -13.32
CA GLU A 114 1.69 10.95 -14.48
C GLU A 114 2.46 12.21 -14.06
N ALA A 115 1.96 12.96 -13.07
CA ALA A 115 2.67 14.13 -12.54
C ALA A 115 4.05 13.77 -11.98
N LEU A 116 4.19 12.61 -11.33
CA LEU A 116 5.49 12.11 -10.86
C LEU A 116 6.41 11.73 -12.02
N HIS A 117 5.89 11.23 -13.15
CA HIS A 117 6.68 10.98 -14.35
C HIS A 117 7.17 12.29 -14.97
N GLN A 118 6.28 13.28 -15.15
CA GLN A 118 6.66 14.62 -15.61
C GLN A 118 7.73 15.25 -14.73
N LEU A 119 7.64 15.08 -13.40
CA LEU A 119 8.66 15.56 -12.47
C LEU A 119 10.05 14.95 -12.75
N ARG A 120 10.13 13.69 -13.18
CA ARG A 120 11.41 13.05 -13.52
C ARG A 120 12.03 13.63 -14.77
N ASP A 121 11.24 14.15 -15.71
CA ASP A 121 11.75 14.75 -16.95
C ASP A 121 12.53 16.05 -16.68
N TYR A 122 12.26 16.70 -15.54
CA TYR A 122 13.00 17.88 -15.08
C TYR A 122 14.25 17.54 -14.25
N LEU A 123 14.45 16.28 -13.88
CA LEU A 123 15.62 15.89 -13.09
C LEU A 123 16.83 15.67 -14.00
N PRO A 124 18.01 16.21 -13.63
CA PRO A 124 19.25 15.94 -14.34
C PRO A 124 19.54 14.43 -14.50
N PRO A 125 20.03 13.99 -15.68
CA PRO A 125 20.32 12.57 -15.92
C PRO A 125 21.31 11.95 -14.94
N VAL A 126 22.15 12.76 -14.28
CA VAL A 126 23.11 12.31 -13.24
C VAL A 126 22.43 11.62 -12.06
N TYR A 127 21.19 11.97 -11.75
CA TYR A 127 20.42 11.32 -10.69
C TYR A 127 19.84 9.95 -11.13
N SER A 128 19.68 9.74 -12.43
CA SER A 128 19.14 8.51 -13.00
C SER A 128 20.26 7.51 -13.30
N ARG A 129 20.51 6.57 -12.38
CA ARG A 129 21.58 5.57 -12.54
C ARG A 129 21.29 4.66 -13.73
N LYS A 130 22.14 4.72 -14.75
CA LYS A 130 22.26 3.72 -15.84
C LYS A 130 20.93 3.36 -16.53
N GLY A 131 20.07 4.35 -16.75
CA GLY A 131 18.78 4.15 -17.43
C GLY A 131 17.71 3.43 -16.60
N GLN A 132 17.92 3.23 -15.30
CA GLN A 132 16.87 2.72 -14.41
C GLN A 132 15.91 3.84 -14.04
N PRO A 133 14.58 3.59 -14.04
CA PRO A 133 13.60 4.57 -13.63
C PRO A 133 13.68 4.83 -12.12
N LEU A 134 13.63 6.10 -11.73
CA LEU A 134 13.66 6.52 -10.32
C LEU A 134 12.43 6.01 -9.55
N THR A 135 12.63 5.53 -8.33
CA THR A 135 11.51 5.24 -7.41
C THR A 135 10.80 6.53 -7.00
N LYS A 136 9.56 6.42 -6.47
CA LYS A 136 8.80 7.59 -6.00
C LYS A 136 9.57 8.40 -4.96
N ILE A 137 10.17 7.71 -3.98
CA ILE A 137 10.89 8.37 -2.91
C ILE A 137 12.20 9.00 -3.40
N GLN A 138 12.93 8.35 -4.30
CA GLN A 138 14.13 8.95 -4.92
C GLN A 138 13.80 10.19 -5.73
N THR A 139 12.73 10.15 -6.53
CA THR A 139 12.28 11.29 -7.34
C THR A 139 12.05 12.52 -6.45
N LEU A 140 11.34 12.34 -5.34
CA LEU A 140 11.08 13.43 -4.39
C LEU A 140 12.34 13.94 -3.70
N LYS A 141 13.25 13.04 -3.27
CA LYS A 141 14.53 13.42 -2.66
C LYS A 141 15.38 14.25 -3.63
N TYR A 142 15.59 13.75 -4.84
CA TYR A 142 16.41 14.43 -5.85
C TYR A 142 15.80 15.74 -6.33
N THR A 143 14.47 15.85 -6.38
CA THR A 143 13.81 17.14 -6.67
C THR A 143 14.12 18.18 -5.62
N ILE A 144 14.06 17.82 -4.34
CA ILE A 144 14.37 18.74 -3.23
C ILE A 144 15.84 19.17 -3.30
N GLU A 145 16.76 18.24 -3.54
CA GLU A 145 18.18 18.53 -3.69
C GLU A 145 18.44 19.44 -4.89
N TYR A 146 17.83 19.15 -6.05
CA TYR A 146 18.02 19.95 -7.25
C TYR A 146 17.48 21.37 -7.12
N ILE A 147 16.30 21.57 -6.51
CA ILE A 147 15.78 22.93 -6.24
C ILE A 147 16.72 23.71 -5.33
N LYS A 148 17.33 23.07 -4.32
CA LYS A 148 18.30 23.72 -3.44
C LYS A 148 19.56 24.13 -4.21
N GLU A 149 20.15 23.23 -4.98
CA GLU A 149 21.34 23.53 -5.79
C GLU A 149 21.09 24.70 -6.76
N LEU A 150 19.94 24.69 -7.45
CA LEU A 150 19.55 25.80 -8.33
C LEU A 150 19.36 27.11 -7.55
N SER A 151 18.76 27.05 -6.37
CA SER A 151 18.56 28.23 -5.52
C SER A 151 19.89 28.81 -5.04
N ASP A 152 20.84 27.95 -4.67
CA ASP A 152 22.18 28.36 -4.24
C ASP A 152 22.94 29.02 -5.39
N ILE A 153 22.90 28.45 -6.60
CA ILE A 153 23.52 29.04 -7.80
C ILE A 153 22.95 30.44 -8.06
N LEU A 154 21.62 30.59 -8.05
CA LEU A 154 20.96 31.88 -8.27
C LEU A 154 21.24 32.92 -7.17
N SER A 155 21.70 32.50 -6.00
CA SER A 155 22.03 33.38 -4.88
C SER A 155 23.49 33.83 -4.85
N GLN A 156 24.35 33.18 -5.65
CA GLN A 156 25.77 33.50 -5.78
C GLN A 156 26.06 34.53 -6.88
N ASP A 157 25.08 34.78 -7.75
CA ASP A 157 25.06 35.88 -8.73
C ASP A 157 24.55 37.20 -8.09
#